data_AF-A0A7C1SLM0-F1
#
_entry.id   AF-A0A7C1SLM0-F1
#
_cell.length_a   1.000
_cell.length_b   1.000
_cell.length_c   1.000
_cell.angle_alpha   90.00
_cell.angle_beta   90.00
_cell.angle_gamma   90.00
#
_symmetry.space_group_name_H-M   'P 1'
#
loop_
_entity.id
_entity.type
_entity.pdbx_description
1 polymer ?
#
loop_
_entity_poly.entity_id
_entity_poly.type
_entity_poly.pdbx_seq_one_letter_code
_entity_poly.pdbx_strand_id
1 'polypeptide(L)'
;MDASDSVPVIIDAVRGKGKDALIRCVYLTIEGIGPSPDWTLYLENTKIPYIMLGFSGIIHRPVKGRIFNSAKRITDLVDAIEKQGEFFVDTNGVWLPKRSFRKKPRGGDVWRVPLGTFKFGLMYSEGSLDDNIFSEGFNAMDTMMAEFSDSETRAFASWEEKIIQRTRDSYHERKHLALGWKNVEGEH
;
A
#
# COMPACT_ATOMS: atom_id res chain seq x y z
N MET A 1 19.72 5.40 -0.02
CA MET A 1 18.58 6.34 0.06
C MET A 1 18.13 6.45 1.52
N ASP A 2 17.76 7.63 2.01
CA ASP A 2 17.08 7.70 3.32
C ASP A 2 15.68 7.09 3.18
N ALA A 3 15.27 6.26 4.13
CA ALA A 3 13.94 5.67 4.15
C ALA A 3 12.82 6.72 4.27
N SER A 4 13.12 8.01 4.43
CA SER A 4 12.14 9.11 4.49
C SER A 4 11.56 9.39 3.13
N ASP A 5 12.35 9.14 2.10
CA ASP A 5 12.06 9.62 0.77
C ASP A 5 11.58 8.49 -0.14
N SER A 6 11.06 7.40 0.45
CA SER A 6 10.56 6.24 -0.26
C SER A 6 9.36 5.57 0.42
N VAL A 7 8.49 4.99 -0.40
CA VAL A 7 7.28 4.26 0.00
C VAL A 7 7.55 2.76 -0.16
N PRO A 8 7.28 1.91 0.86
CA PRO A 8 7.33 0.48 0.68
C PRO A 8 6.11 0.04 -0.13
N VAL A 9 6.35 -0.71 -1.20
CA VAL A 9 5.30 -1.30 -2.03
C VAL A 9 5.51 -2.80 -2.14
N ILE A 10 4.41 -3.57 -2.10
CA ILE A 10 4.39 -5.01 -2.28
C ILE A 10 4.05 -5.30 -3.74
N ILE A 11 4.80 -6.18 -4.39
CA ILE A 11 4.51 -6.57 -5.77
C ILE A 11 3.27 -7.47 -5.80
N ASP A 12 2.27 -7.11 -6.61
CA ASP A 12 1.02 -7.85 -6.76
C ASP A 12 0.98 -8.57 -8.12
N ALA A 13 0.91 -7.78 -9.20
CA ALA A 13 0.65 -8.31 -10.54
C ALA A 13 1.51 -7.65 -11.62
N VAL A 14 1.53 -8.25 -12.82
CA VAL A 14 2.22 -7.71 -13.99
C VAL A 14 1.25 -7.60 -15.16
N ARG A 15 1.23 -6.45 -15.83
CA ARG A 15 0.43 -6.17 -17.03
C ARG A 15 1.37 -5.94 -18.23
N GLY A 16 1.07 -6.57 -19.36
CA GLY A 16 1.85 -6.42 -20.60
C GLY A 16 3.09 -7.32 -20.68
N LYS A 17 3.93 -7.09 -21.69
CA LYS A 17 5.14 -7.87 -21.98
C LYS A 17 6.32 -6.93 -22.27
N GLY A 18 7.55 -7.44 -22.12
CA GLY A 18 8.76 -6.70 -22.50
C GLY A 18 9.20 -5.64 -21.49
N LYS A 19 9.75 -4.53 -22.00
CA LYS A 19 10.29 -3.40 -21.21
C LYS A 19 9.20 -2.42 -20.78
N ASP A 20 8.11 -2.35 -21.55
CA ASP A 20 6.96 -1.47 -21.30
C ASP A 20 5.89 -2.15 -20.42
N ALA A 21 6.19 -3.34 -19.90
CA ALA A 21 5.33 -3.99 -18.93
C ALA A 21 5.19 -3.12 -17.67
N LEU A 22 3.99 -3.10 -17.12
CA LEU A 22 3.67 -2.40 -15.89
C LEU A 22 3.54 -3.41 -14.76
N ILE A 23 4.00 -3.03 -13.58
CA ILE A 23 3.92 -3.80 -12.36
C ILE A 23 2.90 -3.12 -11.46
N ARG A 24 1.86 -3.86 -11.08
CA ARG A 24 0.96 -3.43 -10.03
C ARG A 24 1.65 -3.68 -8.71
N CYS A 25 1.75 -2.62 -7.93
CA CYS A 25 2.23 -2.68 -6.57
C CYS A 25 1.11 -2.24 -5.63
N VAL A 26 1.14 -2.75 -4.42
CA VAL A 26 0.20 -2.41 -3.34
C VAL A 26 0.97 -1.70 -2.25
N TYR A 27 0.36 -0.68 -1.64
CA TYR A 27 0.94 0.07 -0.53
C TYR A 27 -0.12 0.29 0.55
N LEU A 28 0.34 0.50 1.78
CA LEU A 28 -0.54 0.76 2.92
C LEU A 28 -1.02 2.21 2.89
N THR A 29 -2.30 2.42 3.15
CA THR A 29 -2.89 3.72 3.41
C THR A 29 -3.55 3.78 4.77
N ILE A 30 -3.68 5.00 5.29
CA ILE A 30 -4.58 5.33 6.38
C ILE A 30 -5.78 6.05 5.78
N GLU A 31 -6.97 5.58 6.07
CA GLU A 31 -8.22 6.10 5.53
C GLU A 31 -9.13 6.58 6.65
N GLY A 32 -9.90 7.66 6.41
CA GLY A 32 -10.89 8.20 7.34
C GLY A 32 -12.31 8.12 6.77
N ILE A 33 -13.26 7.59 7.54
CA ILE A 33 -14.63 7.29 7.06
C ILE A 33 -15.52 8.55 6.98
N GLY A 34 -15.25 9.57 7.79
CA GLY A 34 -16.15 10.71 7.95
C GLY A 34 -15.47 12.05 8.18
N PRO A 35 -16.25 13.14 8.11
CA PRO A 35 -15.77 14.46 8.51
C PRO A 35 -15.29 14.43 9.96
N SER A 36 -14.06 14.89 10.19
CA SER A 36 -13.53 15.10 11.54
C SER A 36 -13.34 16.61 11.75
N PRO A 37 -14.06 17.24 12.71
CA PRO A 37 -14.13 18.70 12.84
C PRO A 37 -12.91 19.33 13.52
N ASP A 38 -11.96 18.55 14.02
CA ASP A 38 -10.88 19.02 14.89
C ASP A 38 -9.49 18.99 14.21
N TRP A 39 -9.46 19.05 12.87
CA TRP A 39 -8.19 19.06 12.13
C TRP A 39 -7.57 20.45 12.10
N THR A 40 -6.28 20.50 12.42
CA THR A 40 -5.46 21.72 12.31
C THR A 40 -4.37 21.50 11.29
N LEU A 41 -4.37 22.32 10.24
CA LEU A 41 -3.27 22.38 9.29
C LEU A 41 -2.22 23.34 9.85
N TYR A 42 -0.98 22.86 9.92
CA TYR A 42 0.17 23.66 10.33
C TYR A 42 0.94 24.07 9.07
N LEU A 43 0.85 25.34 8.67
CA LEU A 43 1.61 25.93 7.57
C LEU A 43 2.62 26.90 8.13
N GLU A 44 3.87 26.47 8.22
CA GLU A 44 4.97 27.21 8.88
C GLU A 44 4.56 27.69 10.28
N ASN A 45 4.20 28.96 10.40
CA ASN A 45 3.80 29.61 11.66
C ASN A 45 2.28 29.81 11.80
N THR A 46 1.48 29.31 10.86
CA THR A 46 0.03 29.50 10.82
C THR A 46 -0.69 28.20 11.15
N LYS A 47 -1.67 28.29 12.06
CA LYS A 47 -2.59 27.20 12.39
C LYS A 47 -3.95 27.50 11.78
N ILE A 48 -4.39 26.64 10.87
CA ILE A 48 -5.66 26.81 10.18
C ILE A 48 -6.60 25.68 10.63
N PRO A 49 -7.68 25.97 11.37
CA PRO A 49 -8.70 24.97 11.65
C PRO A 49 -9.48 24.66 10.36
N TYR A 50 -9.71 23.39 10.07
CA TYR A 50 -10.49 22.98 8.91
C TYR A 50 -11.23 21.66 9.19
N ILE A 51 -12.29 21.41 8.44
CA ILE A 51 -12.98 20.12 8.45
C ILE A 51 -12.38 19.28 7.35
N MET A 52 -11.81 18.15 7.71
CA MET A 52 -11.24 17.20 6.75
C MET A 52 -12.35 16.30 6.19
N LEU A 53 -12.50 16.26 4.87
CA LEU A 53 -13.45 15.40 4.16
C LEU A 53 -12.69 14.45 3.26
N GLY A 54 -12.87 13.13 3.44
CA GLY A 54 -12.21 12.11 2.61
C GLY A 54 -10.70 12.10 2.80
N PHE A 55 -10.23 11.53 3.92
CA PHE A 55 -8.81 11.44 4.22
C PHE A 55 -8.23 10.13 3.70
N SER A 56 -7.19 10.25 2.87
CA SER A 56 -6.33 9.14 2.49
C SER A 56 -4.87 9.58 2.65
N GLY A 57 -4.12 8.86 3.47
CA GLY A 57 -2.71 9.11 3.74
C GLY A 57 -1.85 7.91 3.36
N ILE A 58 -0.71 8.13 2.72
CA ILE A 58 0.23 7.04 2.38
C ILE A 58 1.09 6.71 3.59
N ILE A 59 1.07 5.45 4.00
CA ILE A 59 1.94 4.95 5.07
C ILE A 59 3.28 4.55 4.45
N HIS A 60 4.33 5.29 4.77
CA HIS A 60 5.67 4.99 4.28
C HIS A 60 6.63 4.47 5.36
N ARG A 61 6.27 4.52 6.64
CA ARG A 61 7.13 4.13 7.77
C ARG A 61 6.32 3.59 8.96
N PRO A 62 6.94 2.76 9.83
CA PRO A 62 6.33 2.38 11.10
C PRO A 62 6.32 3.55 12.09
N VAL A 63 5.51 3.44 13.16
CA VAL A 63 5.47 4.40 14.27
C VAL A 63 6.87 4.66 14.86
N LYS A 64 7.68 3.60 14.96
CA LYS A 64 9.06 3.67 15.45
C LYS A 64 10.01 2.99 14.47
N GLY A 65 11.03 3.73 14.05
CA GLY A 65 12.09 3.25 13.16
C GLY A 65 11.90 3.69 11.72
N ARG A 66 12.83 3.27 10.86
CA ARG A 66 12.91 3.71 9.46
C ARG A 66 12.16 2.81 8.49
N ILE A 67 12.04 1.53 8.80
CA ILE A 67 11.48 0.50 7.90
C ILE A 67 10.69 -0.55 8.68
N PHE A 68 9.81 -1.26 7.98
CA PHE A 68 8.99 -2.36 8.52
C PHE A 68 9.78 -3.67 8.59
N ASN A 69 10.87 -3.72 9.35
CA ASN A 69 11.73 -4.90 9.43
C ASN A 69 11.19 -6.04 10.33
N SER A 70 9.95 -5.95 10.81
CA SER A 70 9.30 -7.04 11.57
C SER A 70 7.78 -6.93 11.49
N ALA A 71 7.09 -8.08 11.50
CA ALA A 71 5.62 -8.13 11.53
C ALA A 71 5.02 -7.34 12.69
N LYS A 72 5.71 -7.33 13.84
CA LYS A 72 5.30 -6.56 15.02
C LYS A 72 5.19 -5.06 14.72
N ARG A 73 6.13 -4.48 13.96
CA ARG A 73 6.07 -3.05 13.61
C ARG A 73 4.88 -2.69 12.72
N ILE A 74 4.47 -3.61 11.85
CA ILE A 74 3.28 -3.44 11.02
C ILE A 74 2.03 -3.49 11.92
N THR A 75 1.95 -4.50 12.80
CA THR A 75 0.84 -4.61 13.78
C THR A 75 0.76 -3.41 14.71
N ASP A 76 1.88 -2.98 15.28
CA ASP A 76 1.94 -1.82 16.18
C ASP A 76 1.44 -0.54 15.50
N LEU A 77 1.69 -0.38 14.20
CA LEU A 77 1.19 0.74 13.41
C LEU A 77 -0.32 0.63 13.19
N VAL A 78 -0.80 -0.51 12.72
CA VAL A 78 -2.24 -0.76 12.49
C VAL A 78 -3.01 -0.53 13.78
N ASP A 79 -2.57 -1.14 14.89
CA ASP A 79 -3.18 -0.97 16.20
C ASP A 79 -3.16 0.50 16.66
N ALA A 80 -2.10 1.25 16.37
CA ALA A 80 -2.00 2.66 16.76
C ALA A 80 -2.97 3.55 15.98
N ILE A 81 -3.22 3.23 14.71
CA ILE A 81 -4.16 3.95 13.84
C ILE A 81 -5.60 3.60 14.23
N GLU A 82 -5.92 2.31 14.29
CA GLU A 82 -7.30 1.83 14.47
C GLU A 82 -7.84 2.06 15.88
N LYS A 83 -6.99 2.18 16.90
CA LYS A 83 -7.41 2.55 18.26
C LYS A 83 -8.05 3.93 18.37
N GLN A 84 -7.82 4.82 17.40
CA GLN A 84 -8.45 6.14 17.36
C GLN A 84 -9.93 6.06 16.96
N GLY A 85 -10.39 4.93 16.38
CA GLY A 85 -11.78 4.68 15.99
C GLY A 85 -12.24 5.39 14.71
N GLU A 86 -11.63 6.52 14.33
CA GLU A 86 -11.98 7.28 13.12
C GLU A 86 -11.18 6.85 11.87
N PHE A 87 -10.03 6.20 12.08
CA PHE A 87 -9.10 5.80 11.03
C PHE A 87 -8.93 4.30 10.98
N PHE A 88 -8.69 3.80 9.77
CA PHE A 88 -8.34 2.40 9.53
C PHE A 88 -7.18 2.29 8.55
N VAL A 89 -6.50 1.15 8.56
CA VAL A 89 -5.45 0.87 7.58
C VAL A 89 -6.06 0.10 6.41
N ASP A 90 -5.83 0.58 5.20
CA ASP A 90 -6.23 -0.09 3.97
C ASP A 90 -5.01 -0.29 3.05
N THR A 91 -5.26 -0.90 1.90
CA THR A 91 -4.31 -1.11 0.83
C THR A 91 -4.80 -0.50 -0.46
N ASN A 92 -3.95 0.29 -1.11
CA ASN A 92 -4.23 0.83 -2.44
C ASN A 92 -3.19 0.37 -3.46
N GLY A 93 -3.54 0.49 -4.73
CA GLY A 93 -2.72 0.02 -5.86
C GLY A 93 -2.06 1.16 -6.63
N VAL A 94 -0.82 0.95 -7.05
CA VAL A 94 -0.09 1.82 -7.96
C VAL A 94 0.53 1.01 -9.09
N TRP A 95 0.48 1.52 -10.31
CA TRP A 95 1.16 0.97 -11.47
C TRP A 95 2.51 1.66 -11.68
N LEU A 96 3.57 0.87 -11.73
CA LEU A 96 4.93 1.33 -11.99
C LEU A 96 5.51 0.61 -13.20
N PRO A 97 6.31 1.28 -14.05
CA PRO A 97 7.01 0.60 -15.12
C PRO A 97 7.93 -0.49 -14.59
N LYS A 98 8.03 -1.62 -15.28
CA LYS A 98 8.95 -2.71 -14.89
C LYS A 98 10.40 -2.25 -14.79
N ARG A 99 10.78 -1.25 -15.59
CA ARG A 99 12.11 -0.62 -15.53
C ARG A 99 12.40 0.14 -14.23
N SER A 100 11.39 0.44 -13.41
CA SER A 100 11.59 1.03 -12.09
C SER A 100 12.33 0.09 -11.13
N PHE A 101 12.43 -1.19 -11.46
CA PHE A 101 13.01 -2.23 -10.62
C PHE A 101 14.34 -2.73 -11.19
N ARG A 102 15.41 -2.67 -10.38
CA ARG A 102 16.76 -3.13 -10.78
C ARG A 102 16.85 -4.62 -11.10
N LYS A 103 15.98 -5.42 -10.47
CA LYS A 103 15.89 -6.87 -10.65
C LYS A 103 14.45 -7.22 -11.00
N LYS A 104 14.24 -8.40 -11.58
CA LYS A 104 12.89 -8.89 -11.89
C LYS A 104 12.09 -9.03 -10.58
N PRO A 105 11.05 -8.21 -10.34
CA PRO A 105 10.23 -8.31 -9.14
C PRO A 105 9.42 -9.62 -9.16
N ARG A 106 9.17 -10.20 -7.99
CA ARG A 106 8.31 -11.36 -7.78
C ARG A 106 7.13 -10.96 -6.91
N GLY A 107 5.97 -11.61 -7.10
CA GLY A 107 4.80 -11.38 -6.24
C GLY A 107 5.15 -11.56 -4.76
N GLY A 108 4.69 -10.65 -3.91
CA GLY A 108 4.99 -10.59 -2.48
C GLY A 108 6.32 -9.91 -2.12
N ASP A 109 7.22 -9.63 -3.08
CA ASP A 109 8.44 -8.86 -2.79
C ASP A 109 8.08 -7.45 -2.31
N VAL A 110 8.81 -6.93 -1.34
CA VAL A 110 8.70 -5.54 -0.90
C VAL A 110 9.84 -4.71 -1.47
N TRP A 111 9.48 -3.60 -2.11
CA TRP A 111 10.41 -2.65 -2.71
C TRP A 111 10.18 -1.25 -2.15
N ARG A 112 11.26 -0.52 -1.91
CA ARG A 112 11.23 0.89 -1.53
C ARG A 112 11.28 1.74 -2.79
N VAL A 113 10.15 2.34 -3.13
CA VAL A 113 10.01 3.18 -4.33
C VAL A 113 10.24 4.64 -3.93
N PRO A 114 11.16 5.36 -4.58
CA PRO A 114 11.41 6.77 -4.30
C PRO A 114 10.15 7.62 -4.52
N LEU A 115 9.94 8.64 -3.68
CA LEU A 115 8.70 9.44 -3.70
C LEU A 115 8.38 10.05 -5.08
N GLY A 116 9.38 10.52 -5.83
CA GLY A 116 9.17 11.05 -7.19
C GLY A 116 8.60 9.99 -8.14
N THR A 117 9.23 8.81 -8.15
CA THR A 117 8.78 7.64 -8.92
C THR A 117 7.39 7.19 -8.50
N PHE A 118 7.13 7.16 -7.19
CA PHE A 118 5.84 6.77 -6.62
C PHE A 118 4.72 7.73 -7.02
N LYS A 119 4.95 9.05 -6.85
CA LYS A 119 3.99 10.10 -7.20
C LYS A 119 3.60 10.04 -8.68
N PHE A 120 4.58 9.83 -9.56
CA PHE A 120 4.32 9.74 -10.99
C PHE A 120 3.50 8.49 -11.35
N GLY A 121 3.80 7.35 -10.72
CA GLY A 121 2.99 6.14 -10.81
C GLY A 121 1.56 6.33 -10.30
N LEU A 122 1.40 7.07 -9.20
CA LEU A 122 0.09 7.37 -8.61
C LEU A 122 -0.77 8.21 -9.57
N MET A 123 -0.22 9.29 -10.12
CA MET A 123 -0.91 10.14 -11.09
C MET A 123 -1.41 9.34 -12.30
N TYR A 124 -0.60 8.40 -12.80
CA TYR A 124 -1.05 7.50 -13.87
C TYR A 124 -2.14 6.53 -13.42
N SER A 125 -2.01 5.95 -12.23
CA SER A 125 -2.97 4.98 -11.69
C SER A 125 -4.34 5.60 -11.44
N GLU A 126 -4.37 6.90 -11.10
CA GLU A 126 -5.59 7.69 -10.90
C GLU A 126 -6.15 8.29 -12.20
N GLY A 127 -5.52 8.00 -13.35
CA GLY A 127 -5.97 8.49 -14.66
C GLY A 127 -5.65 9.95 -14.94
N SER A 128 -4.78 10.58 -14.14
CA SER A 128 -4.31 11.96 -14.41
C SER A 128 -3.29 12.02 -15.55
N LEU A 129 -2.69 10.89 -15.92
CA LEU A 129 -1.75 10.77 -17.03
C LEU A 129 -2.23 9.66 -17.98
N ASP A 130 -2.13 9.92 -19.29
CA ASP A 130 -2.30 8.87 -20.29
C ASP A 130 -1.01 8.05 -20.50
N ASP A 131 -1.10 6.97 -21.28
CA ASP A 131 0.01 6.06 -21.54
C ASP A 131 1.22 6.73 -22.21
N ASN A 132 1.01 7.74 -23.07
CA ASN A 132 2.08 8.43 -23.79
C ASN A 132 2.83 9.36 -22.85
N ILE A 133 2.11 10.24 -22.15
CA ILE A 133 2.68 11.19 -21.19
C ILE A 133 3.39 10.41 -20.07
N PHE A 134 2.81 9.31 -19.62
CA PHE A 134 3.43 8.46 -18.61
C PHE A 134 4.73 7.84 -19.12
N SER A 135 4.72 7.25 -20.31
CA SER A 135 5.91 6.59 -20.88
C SER A 135 7.05 7.58 -21.14
N GLU A 136 6.74 8.74 -21.73
CA GLU A 136 7.70 9.81 -22.03
C GLU A 136 8.20 10.50 -20.76
N GLY A 137 7.30 10.90 -19.86
CA GLY A 137 7.67 11.56 -18.62
C GLY A 137 8.56 10.67 -17.74
N PHE A 138 8.28 9.36 -17.72
CA PHE A 138 9.11 8.42 -16.98
C PHE A 138 10.48 8.19 -17.66
N ASN A 139 10.59 8.33 -18.99
CA ASN A 139 11.89 8.31 -19.68
C ASN A 139 12.73 9.54 -19.38
N ALA A 140 12.08 10.70 -19.23
CA ALA A 140 12.73 11.98 -18.99
C ALA A 140 13.14 12.19 -17.53
N MET A 141 12.48 11.51 -16.59
CA MET A 141 12.90 11.52 -15.20
C MET A 141 14.19 10.74 -15.02
N ASP A 142 15.22 11.38 -14.46
CA ASP A 142 16.41 10.72 -13.90
C ASP A 142 15.98 9.91 -12.68
N THR A 143 15.36 8.76 -12.96
CA THR A 143 14.51 8.05 -12.01
C THR A 143 15.40 7.29 -11.04
N MET A 144 15.33 7.67 -9.77
CA MET A 144 15.83 6.81 -8.72
C MET A 144 15.05 5.49 -8.77
N MET A 145 15.78 4.39 -8.94
CA MET A 145 15.20 3.06 -9.06
C MET A 145 14.72 2.57 -7.70
N ALA A 146 13.67 1.75 -7.71
CA ALA A 146 13.21 1.06 -6.51
C ALA A 146 14.30 0.13 -5.96
N GLU A 147 14.42 0.10 -4.63
CA GLU A 147 15.38 -0.73 -3.92
C GLU A 147 14.66 -1.92 -3.25
N PHE A 148 15.13 -3.13 -3.50
CA PHE A 148 14.56 -4.33 -2.90
C PHE A 148 14.82 -4.35 -1.38
N SER A 149 13.77 -4.60 -0.59
CA SER A 149 13.84 -4.64 0.86
C SER A 149 13.58 -6.04 1.38
N ASP A 150 14.66 -6.82 1.50
CA ASP A 150 14.63 -8.20 1.98
C ASP A 150 14.03 -8.33 3.41
N SER A 151 14.39 -7.39 4.29
CA SER A 151 13.88 -7.37 5.66
C SER A 151 12.38 -7.05 5.75
N GLU A 152 11.89 -6.14 4.90
CA GLU A 152 10.46 -5.82 4.87
C GLU A 152 9.68 -6.92 4.18
N THR A 153 10.23 -7.54 3.13
CA THR A 153 9.61 -8.70 2.46
C THR A 153 9.29 -9.80 3.47
N ARG A 154 10.26 -10.19 4.31
CA ARG A 154 10.02 -11.16 5.38
C ARG A 154 9.01 -10.69 6.42
N ALA A 155 9.03 -9.41 6.77
CA ALA A 155 8.15 -8.85 7.79
C ALA A 155 6.68 -8.84 7.33
N PHE A 156 6.42 -8.39 6.10
CA PHE A 156 5.09 -8.38 5.50
C PHE A 156 4.56 -9.80 5.30
N ALA A 157 5.38 -10.72 4.78
CA ALA A 157 5.00 -12.12 4.65
C ALA A 157 4.62 -12.75 6.02
N SER A 158 5.44 -12.51 7.06
CA SER A 158 5.16 -13.00 8.41
C SER A 158 3.92 -12.36 9.04
N TRP A 159 3.62 -11.10 8.70
CA TRP A 159 2.41 -10.41 9.17
C TRP A 159 1.16 -10.94 8.50
N GLU A 160 1.19 -11.13 7.18
CA GLU A 160 0.08 -11.69 6.40
C GLU A 160 -0.28 -13.11 6.86
N GLU A 161 0.73 -13.97 7.07
CA GLU A 161 0.53 -15.33 7.59
C GLU A 161 -0.20 -15.33 8.95
N LYS A 162 0.15 -14.39 9.84
CA LYS A 162 -0.54 -14.23 11.14
C LYS A 162 -1.99 -13.78 10.99
N ILE A 163 -2.29 -12.90 10.03
CA ILE A 163 -3.66 -12.47 9.75
C ILE A 163 -4.47 -13.64 9.21
N ILE A 164 -3.93 -14.39 8.25
CA ILE A 164 -4.57 -15.57 7.68
C ILE A 164 -4.85 -16.60 8.79
N GLN A 165 -3.87 -16.85 9.67
CA GLN A 165 -4.05 -17.79 10.77
C GLN A 165 -5.12 -17.33 11.76
N ARG A 166 -5.08 -16.07 12.21
CA ARG A 166 -6.13 -15.50 13.10
C ARG A 166 -7.52 -15.58 12.48
N THR A 167 -7.62 -15.34 11.17
CA THR A 167 -8.88 -15.43 10.42
C THR A 167 -9.40 -16.86 10.40
N ARG A 168 -8.53 -17.85 10.16
CA ARG A 168 -8.87 -19.28 10.21
C ARG A 168 -9.31 -19.71 11.61
N ASP A 169 -8.58 -19.32 12.65
CA ASP A 169 -8.90 -19.68 14.04
C ASP A 169 -10.27 -19.11 14.44
N SER A 170 -10.52 -17.84 14.10
CA SER A 170 -11.81 -17.16 14.36
C SER A 170 -12.98 -17.77 13.56
N TYR A 171 -12.71 -18.32 12.37
CA TYR A 171 -13.72 -18.98 11.54
C TYR A 171 -14.24 -20.27 12.21
N HIS A 172 -13.36 -21.02 12.89
CA HIS A 172 -13.76 -22.22 13.62
C HIS A 172 -14.65 -21.92 14.83
N GLU A 173 -14.50 -20.75 15.46
CA GLU A 173 -15.36 -20.28 16.55
C GLU A 173 -16.72 -19.74 16.05
N ARG A 174 -16.78 -19.28 14.80
CA ARG A 174 -17.99 -18.72 14.16
C ARG A 174 -18.61 -19.64 13.10
N LYS A 175 -18.60 -20.96 13.33
CA LYS A 175 -19.21 -21.96 12.43
C LYS A 175 -20.66 -21.66 12.02
N HIS A 176 -21.42 -20.93 12.83
CA HIS A 176 -22.81 -20.53 12.52
C HIS A 176 -22.93 -19.42 11.45
N LEU A 177 -21.82 -18.75 11.09
CA LEU A 177 -21.74 -17.74 10.03
C LEU A 177 -21.03 -18.25 8.76
N ALA A 178 -20.61 -19.52 8.75
CA ALA A 178 -20.06 -20.14 7.56
C ALA A 178 -21.14 -20.16 6.47
N LEU A 179 -20.94 -19.38 5.40
CA LEU A 179 -21.75 -19.45 4.20
C LEU A 179 -21.68 -20.88 3.64
N GLY A 180 -22.68 -21.69 3.99
CA GLY A 180 -22.86 -23.00 3.41
C GLY A 180 -23.06 -22.84 1.92
N TRP A 181 -22.06 -23.26 1.14
CA TRP A 181 -22.25 -23.50 -0.28
C TRP A 181 -23.37 -24.54 -0.41
N LYS A 182 -24.58 -24.08 -0.73
CA LYS A 182 -25.61 -24.99 -1.23
C LYS A 182 -25.15 -25.42 -2.62
N ASN A 183 -24.76 -26.68 -2.74
CA ASN A 183 -24.75 -27.34 -4.04
C ASN A 183 -26.15 -27.16 -4.62
N VAL A 184 -26.26 -26.35 -5.67
CA VAL A 184 -27.44 -26.36 -6.52
C VAL A 184 -27.28 -27.62 -7.36
N GLU A 185 -27.68 -28.76 -6.80
CA GLU A 185 -27.99 -29.93 -7.61
C GLU A 185 -29.23 -29.56 -8.41
N GLY A 186 -29.04 -29.42 -9.73
CA GLY A 186 -30.12 -29.18 -10.66
C GLY A 186 -30.99 -30.43 -10.78
N GLU A 187 -32.25 -30.30 -10.40
CA GLU A 187 -33.30 -31.25 -10.72
C GLU A 187 -34.21 -30.66 -11.82
N HIS A 188 -34.32 -31.45 -12.89
CA HIS A 188 -35.33 -31.54 -13.95
C HIS A 188 -35.39 -30.49 -15.08
#